data_AF-A0A1Z1FBZ8-F1
#
_entry.id   AF-A0A1Z1FBZ8-F1
#
_cell.length_a   1.000
_cell.length_b   1.000
_cell.length_c   1.000
_cell.angle_alpha   90.00
_cell.angle_beta   90.00
_cell.angle_gamma   90.00
#
_symmetry.space_group_name_H-M   'P 1'
#
loop_
_entity.id
_entity.type
_entity.pdbx_description
1 polymer ?
#
loop_
_entity_poly.entity_id
_entity_poly.type
_entity_poly.pdbx_seq_one_letter_code
_entity_poly.pdbx_strand_id
1 'polypeptide(L)'
;MARSGRSMDWGFPRWRGYEAGRDAQTVKLCDRHGCEEPGNCPAPKSPNNPDRWYFCEKHAAEYNRGWDYFAGLDAEEAAARAASERSTNAGYKTASHYGWGGSGDGSRSKDEINALDVLELEYDVDFAAIKKAWRSKAKEVHPDVKPGDEAAAREFHKLQLAYEVLRAAEERRSWHGHPEG
;
A
#
# COMPACT_ATOMS: atom_id res chain seq x y z
N MET A 1 -21.06 -25.28 1.41
CA MET A 1 -20.18 -24.76 0.32
C MET A 1 -20.81 -25.03 -1.04
N ALA A 2 -21.24 -24.00 -1.77
CA ALA A 2 -21.62 -24.15 -3.19
C ALA A 2 -20.63 -23.31 -4.01
N ARG A 3 -19.67 -23.98 -4.64
CA ARG A 3 -18.77 -23.34 -5.61
C ARG A 3 -19.61 -23.09 -6.85
N SER A 4 -19.91 -21.83 -7.16
CA SER A 4 -20.37 -21.45 -8.49
C SER A 4 -19.37 -22.01 -9.51
N GLY A 5 -19.89 -22.79 -10.46
CA GLY A 5 -19.08 -23.52 -11.42
C GLY A 5 -18.13 -22.59 -12.15
N ARG A 6 -16.83 -22.92 -12.13
CA ARG A 6 -15.86 -22.27 -13.01
C ARG A 6 -16.36 -22.47 -14.44
N SER A 7 -16.40 -21.42 -15.25
CA SER A 7 -16.75 -21.53 -16.66
C SER A 7 -15.96 -22.69 -17.28
N MET A 8 -16.62 -23.60 -17.98
CA MET A 8 -15.95 -24.70 -18.71
C MET A 8 -15.22 -24.20 -19.98
N ASP A 9 -14.98 -22.89 -20.04
CA ASP A 9 -14.35 -22.17 -21.12
C ASP A 9 -12.93 -21.78 -20.68
N TRP A 10 -12.02 -22.74 -20.81
CA TRP A 10 -10.60 -22.59 -20.45
C TRP A 10 -9.71 -22.93 -21.63
N GLY A 11 -9.89 -22.27 -22.78
CA GLY A 11 -8.96 -22.42 -23.91
C GLY A 11 -9.30 -21.65 -25.18
N PHE A 12 -8.27 -21.05 -25.77
CA PHE A 12 -8.26 -20.48 -27.12
C PHE A 12 -7.87 -21.58 -28.14
N PRO A 13 -8.44 -21.65 -29.37
CA PRO A 13 -9.52 -20.84 -29.96
C PRO A 13 -10.95 -21.31 -29.60
N ARG A 14 -11.85 -20.34 -29.36
CA ARG A 14 -13.16 -20.53 -28.72
C ARG A 14 -14.28 -20.83 -29.73
N TRP A 15 -14.38 -22.08 -30.21
CA TRP A 15 -15.49 -22.53 -31.06
C TRP A 15 -16.60 -23.17 -30.22
N ARG A 16 -17.53 -22.37 -29.70
CA ARG A 16 -18.92 -22.84 -29.51
C ARG A 16 -19.85 -22.04 -30.41
N GLY A 17 -20.82 -22.73 -31.00
CA GLY A 17 -21.94 -22.12 -31.71
C GLY A 17 -22.79 -21.26 -30.77
N TYR A 18 -23.51 -20.31 -31.34
CA TYR A 18 -24.29 -19.26 -30.65
C TYR A 18 -25.45 -19.77 -29.74
N GLU A 19 -25.54 -21.07 -29.45
CA GLU A 19 -26.61 -21.65 -28.63
C GLU A 19 -26.14 -21.98 -27.20
N ALA A 20 -25.38 -21.07 -26.59
CA ALA A 20 -25.18 -21.13 -25.14
C ALA A 20 -26.48 -20.67 -24.45
N GLY A 21 -27.33 -21.63 -24.10
CA GLY A 21 -28.53 -21.39 -23.30
C GLY A 21 -28.19 -20.58 -22.05
N ARG A 22 -28.84 -19.42 -21.89
CA ARG A 22 -28.85 -18.70 -20.62
C ARG A 22 -29.84 -19.41 -19.71
N ASP A 23 -29.39 -20.42 -18.98
CA ASP A 23 -30.21 -21.00 -17.92
C ASP A 23 -30.60 -19.90 -16.93
N ALA A 24 -31.86 -19.91 -16.49
CA ALA A 24 -32.34 -18.97 -15.48
C ALA A 24 -31.53 -19.16 -14.20
N GLN A 25 -30.84 -18.12 -13.73
CA GLN A 25 -30.14 -18.16 -12.45
C GLN A 25 -31.17 -18.41 -11.34
N THR A 26 -30.91 -19.41 -10.50
CA THR A 26 -31.75 -19.72 -9.35
C THR A 26 -31.55 -18.64 -8.29
N VAL A 27 -32.47 -17.67 -8.26
CA VAL A 27 -32.49 -16.61 -7.24
C VAL A 27 -32.93 -17.22 -5.92
N LYS A 28 -32.04 -17.20 -4.92
CA LYS A 28 -32.40 -17.55 -3.54
C LYS A 28 -33.15 -16.39 -2.90
N LEU A 29 -34.17 -16.68 -2.11
CA LEU A 29 -34.86 -15.68 -1.30
C LEU A 29 -34.06 -15.35 -0.03
N CYS A 30 -34.33 -14.21 0.57
CA CYS A 30 -33.74 -13.77 1.82
C CYS A 30 -34.11 -14.73 2.97
N ASP A 31 -33.13 -15.17 3.76
CA ASP A 31 -33.31 -16.07 4.91
C ASP A 31 -33.96 -15.38 6.14
N ARG A 32 -34.35 -14.10 6.04
CA ARG A 32 -35.02 -13.36 7.12
C ARG A 32 -36.50 -13.74 7.13
N HIS A 33 -37.03 -14.11 8.29
CA HIS A 33 -38.44 -14.43 8.46
C HIS A 33 -39.35 -13.31 7.92
N GLY A 34 -40.22 -13.66 6.97
CA GLY A 34 -41.18 -12.72 6.36
C GLY A 34 -40.61 -11.80 5.28
N CYS A 35 -39.40 -12.07 4.75
CA CYS A 35 -38.82 -11.33 3.64
C CYS A 35 -38.81 -12.15 2.35
N GLU A 36 -39.38 -11.60 1.28
CA GLU A 36 -39.43 -12.23 -0.05
C GLU A 36 -38.46 -11.57 -1.05
N GLU A 37 -37.60 -10.66 -0.59
CA GLU A 37 -36.57 -10.02 -1.42
C GLU A 37 -35.46 -11.02 -1.80
N PRO A 38 -34.75 -10.82 -2.93
CA PRO A 38 -33.65 -11.70 -3.35
C PRO A 38 -32.45 -11.65 -2.38
N GLY A 39 -32.02 -12.83 -1.92
CA GLY A 39 -30.92 -13.04 -0.98
C GLY A 39 -29.54 -13.09 -1.65
N ASN A 40 -29.08 -11.96 -2.20
CA ASN A 40 -27.79 -11.89 -2.93
C ASN A 40 -26.56 -11.68 -2.04
N CYS A 41 -26.75 -11.35 -0.76
CA CYS A 41 -25.66 -11.01 0.15
C CYS A 41 -25.38 -12.17 1.12
N PRO A 42 -24.27 -12.92 0.96
CA PRO A 42 -23.91 -14.00 1.86
C PRO A 42 -23.29 -13.46 3.15
N ALA A 43 -23.86 -13.80 4.30
CA ALA A 43 -23.35 -13.47 5.63
C ALA A 43 -22.86 -14.73 6.37
N PRO A 44 -21.75 -14.67 7.12
CA PRO A 44 -21.27 -15.81 7.93
C PRO A 44 -22.31 -16.16 9.01
N LYS A 45 -22.47 -17.44 9.40
CA LYS A 45 -23.34 -17.80 10.54
C LYS A 45 -22.63 -17.70 11.89
N SER A 46 -21.35 -18.05 11.92
CA SER A 46 -20.44 -17.89 13.06
C SER A 46 -19.00 -17.71 12.53
N PRO A 47 -18.08 -17.09 13.31
CA PRO A 47 -16.72 -16.79 12.85
C PRO A 47 -15.94 -18.00 12.29
N ASN A 48 -16.21 -19.21 12.80
CA ASN A 48 -15.48 -20.43 12.44
C ASN A 48 -16.33 -21.47 11.68
N ASN A 49 -17.53 -21.13 11.19
CA ASN A 49 -18.39 -22.07 10.46
C ASN A 49 -18.44 -21.75 8.95
N PRO A 50 -18.26 -22.74 8.05
CA PRO A 50 -18.38 -22.55 6.60
C PRO A 50 -19.79 -22.22 6.10
N ASP A 51 -20.82 -22.40 6.92
CA ASP A 51 -22.21 -22.11 6.59
C ASP A 51 -22.49 -20.61 6.58
N ARG A 52 -23.38 -20.21 5.67
CA ARG A 52 -23.73 -18.81 5.40
C ARG A 52 -25.24 -18.61 5.34
N TRP A 53 -25.71 -17.48 5.85
CA TRP A 53 -27.04 -16.94 5.58
C TRP A 53 -27.01 -16.14 4.27
N TYR A 54 -28.13 -16.05 3.58
CA TYR A 54 -28.32 -15.25 2.37
C TYR A 54 -29.38 -14.18 2.65
N PHE A 55 -28.94 -12.92 2.73
CA PHE A 55 -29.81 -11.79 3.03
C PHE A 55 -29.99 -10.89 1.80
N CYS A 56 -31.08 -10.11 1.78
CA CYS A 56 -31.17 -8.93 0.94
C CYS A 56 -30.25 -7.81 1.50
N GLU A 57 -30.04 -6.75 0.72
CA GLU A 57 -29.13 -5.66 1.09
C GLU A 57 -29.49 -5.01 2.44
N LYS A 58 -30.78 -4.79 2.69
CA LYS A 58 -31.28 -4.20 3.95
C LYS A 58 -30.92 -5.08 5.16
N HIS A 59 -31.19 -6.38 5.06
CA HIS A 59 -30.96 -7.33 6.15
C HIS A 59 -29.48 -7.68 6.33
N ALA A 60 -28.69 -7.67 5.25
CA ALA A 60 -27.25 -7.79 5.35
C ALA A 60 -26.63 -6.63 6.13
N ALA A 61 -27.12 -5.40 5.92
CA ALA A 61 -26.67 -4.24 6.68
C ALA A 61 -27.05 -4.32 8.17
N GLU A 62 -28.28 -4.74 8.50
CA GLU A 62 -28.69 -5.00 9.89
C GLU A 62 -27.83 -6.09 10.55
N TYR A 63 -27.57 -7.18 9.83
CA TYR A 63 -26.72 -8.27 10.29
C TYR A 63 -25.29 -7.81 10.58
N ASN A 64 -24.67 -7.10 9.65
CA ASN A 64 -23.30 -6.61 9.79
C ASN A 64 -23.16 -5.61 10.95
N ARG A 65 -24.20 -4.82 11.25
CA ARG A 65 -24.20 -3.89 12.40
C ARG A 65 -24.19 -4.62 13.75
N GLY A 66 -24.82 -5.79 13.82
CA GLY A 66 -24.84 -6.63 15.03
C GLY A 66 -23.74 -7.69 15.07
N TRP A 67 -22.88 -7.75 14.05
CA TRP A 67 -21.85 -8.77 13.95
C TRP A 67 -20.59 -8.35 14.71
N ASP A 68 -20.25 -9.15 15.72
CA ASP A 68 -18.97 -9.06 16.42
C ASP A 68 -18.13 -10.29 16.09
N TYR A 69 -17.03 -10.08 15.36
CA TYR A 69 -16.08 -11.12 14.98
C TYR A 69 -15.44 -11.81 16.19
N PHE A 70 -15.34 -11.11 17.32
CA PHE A 70 -14.75 -11.59 18.57
C PHE A 70 -15.79 -12.01 19.60
N ALA A 71 -17.08 -12.08 19.24
CA ALA A 71 -18.13 -12.53 20.14
C ALA A 71 -17.80 -13.92 20.72
N GLY A 72 -17.50 -13.96 22.02
CA GLY A 72 -17.17 -15.18 22.76
C GLY A 72 -15.68 -15.46 23.01
N LEU A 73 -14.78 -14.60 22.54
CA LEU A 73 -13.36 -14.60 22.94
C LEU A 73 -13.16 -13.60 24.09
N ASP A 74 -12.26 -13.91 25.02
CA ASP A 74 -11.81 -12.88 25.96
C ASP A 74 -10.97 -11.81 25.22
N ALA A 75 -10.77 -10.66 25.85
CA ALA A 75 -10.06 -9.53 25.24
C ALA A 75 -8.58 -9.86 24.91
N GLU A 76 -7.97 -10.79 25.65
CA GLU A 76 -6.56 -11.18 25.51
C GLU A 76 -6.39 -12.18 24.35
N GLU A 77 -7.28 -13.16 24.24
CA GLU A 77 -7.40 -14.11 23.13
C GLU A 77 -7.79 -13.42 21.82
N ALA A 78 -8.70 -12.44 21.88
CA ALA A 78 -9.04 -11.59 20.74
C ALA A 78 -7.82 -10.79 20.23
N ALA A 79 -7.04 -10.22 21.15
CA ALA A 79 -5.81 -9.51 20.82
C ALA A 79 -4.75 -10.45 20.24
N ALA A 80 -4.59 -11.65 20.79
CA ALA A 80 -3.66 -12.67 20.30
C ALA A 80 -4.05 -13.17 18.90
N ARG A 81 -5.34 -13.36 18.63
CA ARG A 81 -5.84 -13.76 17.30
C ARG A 81 -5.70 -12.63 16.27
N ALA A 82 -5.99 -11.39 16.66
CA ALA A 82 -5.72 -10.24 15.81
C ALA A 82 -4.22 -10.05 15.55
N ALA A 83 -3.35 -10.38 16.52
CA ALA A 83 -1.90 -10.34 16.35
C ALA A 83 -1.39 -11.43 15.40
N SER A 84 -1.89 -12.66 15.52
CA SER A 84 -1.52 -13.77 14.63
C SER A 84 -2.07 -13.62 13.20
N GLU A 85 -3.28 -13.07 13.03
CA GLU A 85 -3.79 -12.69 11.72
C GLU A 85 -2.98 -11.54 11.11
N ARG A 86 -2.58 -10.55 11.91
CA ARG A 86 -1.67 -9.47 11.44
C ARG A 86 -0.30 -10.00 11.05
N SER A 87 0.25 -11.00 11.75
CA SER A 87 1.57 -11.58 11.44
C SER A 87 1.53 -12.52 10.22
N THR A 88 0.44 -13.26 10.01
CA THR A 88 0.25 -14.10 8.82
C THR A 88 -0.14 -13.29 7.58
N ASN A 89 -0.98 -12.27 7.74
CA ASN A 89 -1.27 -11.28 6.70
C ASN A 89 -0.12 -10.27 6.48
N ALA A 90 0.96 -10.35 7.27
CA ALA A 90 2.19 -9.63 6.97
C ALA A 90 2.85 -10.08 5.65
N GLY A 91 2.36 -11.14 5.00
CA GLY A 91 2.68 -11.41 3.60
C GLY A 91 2.31 -10.28 2.62
N TYR A 92 1.34 -9.41 2.98
CA TYR A 92 1.00 -8.19 2.22
C TYR A 92 1.53 -6.90 2.84
N LYS A 93 2.04 -6.92 4.09
CA LYS A 93 2.84 -5.80 4.61
C LYS A 93 4.29 -6.03 4.23
N THR A 94 4.70 -5.30 3.20
CA THR A 94 6.10 -5.02 2.85
C THR A 94 6.94 -6.26 2.63
N ALA A 95 6.95 -6.73 1.39
CA ALA A 95 8.17 -7.35 0.89
C ALA A 95 9.30 -6.32 0.98
N SER A 96 10.03 -6.33 2.09
CA SER A 96 11.37 -5.74 2.21
C SER A 96 12.31 -6.28 1.11
N HIS A 97 11.91 -7.34 0.41
CA HIS A 97 12.65 -8.02 -0.65
C HIS A 97 12.23 -7.72 -2.10
N TYR A 98 11.18 -6.92 -2.38
CA TYR A 98 10.91 -6.43 -3.75
C TYR A 98 11.58 -5.07 -4.01
N GLY A 99 12.86 -4.96 -3.65
CA GLY A 99 14.00 -4.79 -4.57
C GLY A 99 13.83 -4.15 -5.95
N TRP A 100 12.99 -3.12 -6.13
CA TRP A 100 13.05 -2.23 -7.31
C TRP A 100 12.97 -0.77 -6.87
N GLY A 101 13.90 -0.34 -6.03
CA GLY A 101 13.92 1.02 -5.49
C GLY A 101 15.15 1.36 -4.67
N GLY A 102 16.33 1.29 -5.29
CA GLY A 102 17.59 1.82 -4.76
C GLY A 102 18.23 0.99 -3.64
N SER A 103 19.55 0.90 -3.65
CA SER A 103 20.38 0.18 -2.67
C SER A 103 20.44 0.90 -1.32
N GLY A 104 19.32 1.16 -0.67
CA GLY A 104 19.33 1.79 0.66
C GLY A 104 19.52 0.74 1.75
N ASP A 105 20.54 0.92 2.61
CA ASP A 105 20.71 0.21 3.89
C ASP A 105 19.62 0.53 4.94
N GLY A 106 18.57 1.26 4.54
CA GLY A 106 17.49 1.74 5.40
C GLY A 106 17.85 2.96 6.24
N SER A 107 19.08 3.50 6.13
CA SER A 107 19.53 4.62 6.96
C SER A 107 18.98 5.99 6.52
N ARG A 108 18.47 6.09 5.29
CA ARG A 108 18.02 7.33 4.64
C ARG A 108 16.58 7.24 4.17
N SER A 109 15.85 8.36 4.29
CA SER A 109 14.50 8.48 3.77
C SER A 109 14.45 8.50 2.23
N LYS A 110 13.28 8.27 1.65
CA LYS A 110 13.10 8.28 0.18
C LYS A 110 13.51 9.63 -0.45
N ASP A 111 13.22 10.73 0.24
CA ASP A 111 13.58 12.07 -0.23
C ASP A 111 15.09 12.30 -0.22
N GLU A 112 15.81 11.74 0.74
CA GLU A 112 17.28 11.77 0.77
C GLU A 112 17.89 10.97 -0.37
N ILE A 113 17.33 9.79 -0.68
CA ILE A 113 17.78 8.98 -1.83
C ILE A 113 17.58 9.76 -3.13
N ASN A 114 16.38 10.32 -3.35
CA ASN A 114 16.11 11.11 -4.54
C ASN A 114 17.03 12.35 -4.63
N ALA A 115 17.36 12.98 -3.50
CA ALA A 115 18.28 14.12 -3.46
C ALA A 115 19.73 13.71 -3.78
N LEU A 116 20.19 12.54 -3.33
CA LEU A 116 21.48 11.98 -3.70
C LEU A 116 21.55 11.63 -5.19
N ASP A 117 20.47 11.10 -5.76
CA ASP A 117 20.36 10.82 -7.19
C ASP A 117 20.50 12.11 -8.02
N VAL A 118 19.90 13.22 -7.58
CA VAL A 118 20.07 14.54 -8.23
C VAL A 118 21.52 15.02 -8.19
N LEU A 119 22.22 14.75 -7.09
CA LEU A 119 23.64 15.04 -6.96
C LEU A 119 24.54 13.96 -7.59
N GLU A 120 23.96 12.89 -8.14
CA GLU A 120 24.65 11.72 -8.69
C GLU A 120 25.67 11.12 -7.70
N LEU A 121 25.24 10.97 -6.45
CA LEU A 121 26.04 10.40 -5.37
C LEU A 121 25.49 9.03 -4.96
N GLU A 122 26.38 8.18 -4.46
CA GLU A 122 25.98 6.91 -3.85
C GLU A 122 25.26 7.14 -2.50
N TYR A 123 24.51 6.14 -2.08
CA TYR A 123 23.65 6.24 -0.91
C TYR A 123 24.41 6.29 0.41
N ASP A 124 25.66 5.83 0.47
CA ASP A 124 26.48 5.68 1.68
C ASP A 124 27.48 6.83 1.90
N VAL A 125 27.46 7.84 1.03
CA VAL A 125 28.39 8.98 1.10
C VAL A 125 28.26 9.80 2.39
N ASP A 126 29.37 10.39 2.83
CA ASP A 126 29.40 11.27 3.99
C ASP A 126 28.94 12.71 3.66
N PHE A 127 28.53 13.46 4.68
CA PHE A 127 28.04 14.83 4.47
C PHE A 127 29.11 15.79 3.92
N ALA A 128 30.40 15.54 4.16
CA ALA A 128 31.46 16.38 3.59
C ALA A 128 31.59 16.17 2.07
N ALA A 129 31.44 14.92 1.58
CA ALA A 129 31.35 14.63 0.15
C ALA A 129 30.12 15.28 -0.50
N ILE A 130 28.95 15.21 0.15
CA ILE A 130 27.72 15.89 -0.31
C ILE A 130 27.97 17.39 -0.51
N LYS A 131 28.58 18.05 0.49
CA LYS A 131 28.88 19.48 0.44
C LYS A 131 29.88 19.84 -0.67
N LYS A 132 30.86 18.95 -0.94
CA LYS A 132 31.84 19.13 -2.02
C LYS A 132 31.18 19.00 -3.39
N ALA A 133 30.35 17.96 -3.59
CA ALA A 133 29.64 17.71 -4.83
C ALA A 133 28.67 18.84 -5.18
N TRP A 134 27.88 19.29 -4.20
CA TRP A 134 26.97 20.43 -4.37
C TRP A 134 27.73 21.69 -4.84
N ARG A 135 28.85 22.05 -4.20
CA ARG A 135 29.62 23.24 -4.62
C ARG A 135 30.18 23.12 -6.04
N SER A 136 30.62 21.93 -6.43
CA SER A 136 31.12 21.69 -7.79
C SER A 136 30.01 21.90 -8.82
N LYS A 137 28.89 21.21 -8.64
CA LYS A 137 27.74 21.30 -9.57
C LYS A 137 27.13 22.70 -9.58
N ALA A 138 26.99 23.34 -8.41
CA ALA A 138 26.48 24.70 -8.30
C ALA A 138 27.34 25.71 -9.08
N LYS A 139 28.66 25.55 -9.11
CA LYS A 139 29.57 26.42 -9.88
C LYS A 139 29.39 26.28 -11.39
N GLU A 140 29.06 25.08 -11.87
CA GLU A 140 28.89 24.79 -13.30
C GLU A 140 27.60 25.38 -13.89
N VAL A 141 26.55 25.47 -13.07
CA VAL A 141 25.24 26.02 -13.46
C VAL A 141 24.95 27.39 -12.84
N HIS A 142 25.95 28.03 -12.22
CA HIS A 142 25.75 29.29 -11.52
C HIS A 142 25.26 30.39 -12.48
N PRO A 143 24.28 31.22 -12.09
CA PRO A 143 23.75 32.29 -12.95
C PRO A 143 24.83 33.30 -13.37
N ASP A 144 25.86 33.55 -12.55
CA ASP A 144 26.98 34.42 -12.95
C ASP A 144 27.85 33.81 -14.06
N VAL A 145 27.96 32.48 -14.12
CA VAL A 145 28.75 31.78 -15.14
C VAL A 145 27.94 31.62 -16.43
N LYS A 146 26.62 31.46 -16.31
CA LYS A 146 25.67 31.29 -17.42
C LYS A 146 24.51 32.30 -17.31
N PRO A 147 24.77 33.61 -17.50
CA PRO A 147 23.72 34.61 -17.38
C PRO A 147 22.68 34.45 -18.49
N GLY A 148 21.40 34.45 -18.11
CA GLY A 148 20.28 34.38 -19.06
C GLY A 148 19.91 32.98 -19.57
N ASP A 149 20.55 31.92 -19.08
CA ASP A 149 20.19 30.54 -19.42
C ASP A 149 19.12 30.00 -18.44
N GLU A 150 17.87 29.90 -18.91
CA GLU A 150 16.76 29.36 -18.12
C GLU A 150 16.95 27.89 -17.72
N ALA A 151 17.64 27.09 -18.54
CA ALA A 151 17.88 25.68 -18.24
C ALA A 151 18.91 25.55 -17.09
N ALA A 152 19.98 26.34 -17.14
CA ALA A 152 20.95 26.40 -16.05
C ALA A 152 20.31 26.89 -14.74
N ALA A 153 19.41 27.88 -14.79
CA ALA A 153 18.68 28.34 -13.62
C ALA A 153 17.79 27.24 -13.01
N ARG A 154 17.05 26.48 -13.83
CA ARG A 154 16.23 25.36 -13.37
C ARG A 154 17.07 24.25 -12.73
N GLU A 155 18.20 23.89 -13.34
CA GLU A 155 19.12 22.91 -12.76
C GLU A 155 19.77 23.40 -11.46
N PHE A 156 20.14 24.68 -11.37
CA PHE A 156 20.64 25.27 -10.14
C PHE A 156 19.61 25.19 -8.99
N HIS A 157 18.35 25.53 -9.27
CA HIS A 157 17.27 25.38 -8.29
C HIS A 157 17.07 23.92 -7.86
N LYS A 158 17.14 22.97 -8.79
CA LYS A 158 17.05 21.54 -8.49
C LYS A 158 18.18 21.06 -7.57
N LEU A 159 19.41 21.47 -7.84
CA LEU A 159 20.58 21.17 -7.00
C LEU A 159 20.48 21.82 -5.61
N GLN A 160 19.94 23.04 -5.53
CA GLN A 160 19.71 23.75 -4.28
C GLN A 160 18.68 23.03 -3.41
N LEU A 161 17.53 22.63 -3.98
CA LEU A 161 16.50 21.89 -3.27
C LEU A 161 17.02 20.54 -2.76
N ALA A 162 17.79 19.81 -3.58
CA ALA A 162 18.40 18.55 -3.17
C ALA A 162 19.36 18.73 -1.97
N TYR A 163 20.19 19.78 -2.01
CA TYR A 163 21.10 20.07 -0.90
C TYR A 163 20.37 20.49 0.38
N GLU A 164 19.27 21.24 0.28
CA GLU A 164 18.45 21.63 1.44
C GLU A 164 17.82 20.42 2.14
N VAL A 165 17.30 19.44 1.39
CA VAL A 165 16.78 18.18 1.94
C VAL A 165 17.87 17.43 2.70
N LEU A 166 19.06 17.28 2.09
CA LEU A 166 20.18 16.56 2.70
C LEU A 166 20.73 17.28 3.94
N ARG A 167 20.79 18.63 3.91
CA ARG A 167 21.19 19.44 5.06
C ARG A 167 20.19 19.30 6.22
N ALA A 168 18.89 19.40 5.95
CA ALA A 168 17.86 19.23 6.97
C ALA A 168 17.82 17.81 7.55
N ALA A 169 18.14 16.79 6.74
CA ALA A 169 18.31 15.43 7.23
C ALA A 169 19.53 15.30 8.17
N GLU A 170 20.65 15.92 7.82
CA GLU A 170 21.85 15.91 8.66
C GLU A 170 21.66 16.66 9.98
N GLU A 171 21.02 17.83 9.95
CA GLU A 171 20.66 18.58 11.15
C GLU A 171 19.82 17.74 12.10
N ARG A 172 18.80 17.03 11.59
CA ARG A 172 17.98 16.10 12.39
C ARG A 172 18.78 14.94 12.98
N ARG A 173 19.80 14.42 12.28
CA ARG A 173 20.67 13.34 12.78
C ARG A 173 21.64 13.84 13.85
N SER A 174 22.20 15.03 13.66
CA SER A 174 23.17 15.64 14.57
C SER A 174 22.53 16.27 15.81
N TRP A 175 21.21 16.51 15.79
CA TRP A 175 20.49 17.04 16.92
C TRP A 175 20.36 15.98 18.04
N HIS A 176 21.31 16.01 18.97
CA HIS A 176 21.21 15.36 20.27
C HIS A 176 20.56 16.36 21.22
N GLY A 177 19.32 16.10 21.65
CA GLY A 177 18.55 17.04 22.48
C GLY A 177 19.36 17.67 23.62
N HIS A 178 19.07 18.94 23.91
CA HIS A 178 19.56 19.62 25.09
C HIS A 178 19.15 18.79 26.34
N PRO A 179 20.06 18.46 27.28
CA PRO A 179 19.65 17.77 28.49
C PRO A 179 18.65 18.66 29.22
N GLU A 180 17.38 18.25 29.23
CA GLU A 180 16.36 18.89 30.04
C GLU A 180 16.78 18.85 31.52
N GLY A 181 16.73 20.03 32.15
CA GLY A 181 17.00 20.25 33.57
C GLY A 181 15.83 19.92 34.49
#